data_AF-A0A430AHD6-F1
#
_entry.id   AF-A0A430AHD6-F1
#
_cell.length_a   1.000
_cell.length_b   1.000
_cell.length_c   1.000
_cell.angle_alpha   90.00
_cell.angle_beta   90.00
_cell.angle_gamma   90.00
#
_symmetry.space_group_name_H-M   'P 1'
#
loop_
_entity.id
_entity.type
_entity.pdbx_description
1 polymer ?
#
loop_
_entity_poly.entity_id
_entity_poly.type
_entity_poly.pdbx_seq_one_letter_code
_entity_poly.pdbx_strand_id
1 'polypeptide(L)'
;MTKKNKVILITFFSIILCIGGFIMIRVEQQKKSEQKVEAFWETQKPRVEKFIRYNYTDVNSITFTKITNSPLGTALHGFINNDKKLNFFVSVSLASGEIKFEDDISGALWEREKYNEVIPVSKIDEHEKQQEKASN
;
A
#
# COMPACT_ATOMS: atom_id res chain seq x y z
N MET A 1 -4.69 56.22 9.83
CA MET A 1 -4.32 54.91 10.43
C MET A 1 -3.39 55.16 11.63
N THR A 2 -3.82 54.80 12.85
CA THR A 2 -3.02 55.04 14.07
C THR A 2 -1.88 54.01 14.19
N LYS A 3 -0.84 54.30 14.99
CA LYS A 3 0.27 53.35 15.25
C LYS A 3 -0.25 51.99 15.74
N LYS A 4 -1.29 51.99 16.58
CA LYS A 4 -1.95 50.77 17.09
C LYS A 4 -2.57 49.95 15.95
N ASN A 5 -3.27 50.58 15.01
CA ASN A 5 -3.87 49.89 13.86
C ASN A 5 -2.81 49.29 12.91
N LYS A 6 -1.65 49.94 12.76
CA LYS A 6 -0.52 49.40 11.99
C LYS A 6 0.08 48.15 12.65
N VAL A 7 0.25 48.17 13.98
CA VAL A 7 0.78 47.01 14.74
C VAL A 7 -0.19 45.83 14.67
N ILE A 8 -1.49 46.05 14.88
CA ILE A 8 -2.52 45.00 14.77
C ILE A 8 -2.52 44.37 13.38
N LEU A 9 -2.41 45.19 12.33
CA LEU A 9 -2.38 44.71 10.95
C LEU A 9 -1.14 43.84 10.67
N ILE A 10 0.04 44.27 11.13
CA ILE A 10 1.29 43.51 10.96
C ILE A 10 1.22 42.18 11.70
N THR A 11 0.73 42.16 12.95
CA THR A 11 0.56 40.92 13.73
C THR A 11 -0.44 39.98 13.07
N PHE A 12 -1.53 40.50 12.50
CA PHE A 12 -2.49 39.68 11.78
C PHE A 12 -1.88 39.05 10.52
N PHE A 13 -1.13 39.82 9.74
CA PHE A 13 -0.41 39.30 8.57
C PHE A 13 0.66 38.26 8.96
N SER A 14 1.38 38.45 10.07
CA SER A 14 2.38 37.47 10.51
C SER A 14 1.76 36.13 10.88
N ILE A 15 0.58 36.13 11.52
CA ILE A 15 -0.13 34.89 11.89
C ILE A 15 -0.57 34.12 10.64
N ILE A 16 -1.15 34.81 9.65
CA ILE A 16 -1.56 34.19 8.38
C ILE A 16 -0.38 33.55 7.65
N LEU A 17 0.77 34.23 7.65
CA LEU A 17 1.98 33.75 6.98
C LEU A 17 2.55 32.49 7.66
N CYS A 18 2.52 32.43 9.00
CA CYS A 18 2.88 31.23 9.76
C CYS A 18 1.95 30.04 9.48
N ILE A 19 0.63 30.27 9.42
CA ILE A 19 -0.36 29.22 9.11
C ILE A 19 -0.17 28.71 7.69
N GLY A 20 0.00 29.61 6.71
CA GLY A 20 0.25 29.26 5.32
C GLY A 20 1.52 28.44 5.15
N GLY A 21 2.62 28.86 5.80
CA GLY A 21 3.89 28.11 5.79
C GLY A 21 3.75 26.72 6.40
N PHE A 22 3.04 26.58 7.53
CA PHE A 22 2.81 25.29 8.17
C PHE A 22 2.00 24.32 7.29
N ILE A 23 0.92 24.81 6.66
CA ILE A 23 0.09 24.00 5.74
C ILE A 23 0.91 23.53 4.54
N MET A 24 1.71 24.42 3.93
CA MET A 24 2.52 24.09 2.75
C MET A 24 3.51 22.96 3.04
N ILE A 25 4.22 23.03 4.17
CA ILE A 25 5.16 21.98 4.61
C ILE A 25 4.42 20.65 4.80
N ARG A 26 3.24 20.65 5.45
CA ARG A 26 2.44 19.43 5.66
C ARG A 26 2.01 18.78 4.34
N VAL A 27 1.58 19.58 3.38
CA VAL A 27 1.18 19.10 2.05
C VAL A 27 2.35 18.47 1.31
N GLU A 28 3.54 19.08 1.34
CA GLU A 28 4.73 18.51 0.70
C GLU A 28 5.16 17.18 1.34
N GLN A 29 5.13 17.10 2.68
CA GLN A 29 5.46 15.86 3.39
C GLN A 29 4.47 14.74 3.03
N GLN A 30 3.17 15.06 2.95
CA GLN A 30 2.14 14.11 2.57
C GLN A 30 2.34 13.61 1.12
N LYS A 31 2.60 14.51 0.17
CA LYS A 31 2.88 14.12 -1.23
C LYS A 31 4.09 13.18 -1.32
N LYS A 32 5.18 13.49 -0.59
CA LYS A 32 6.38 12.63 -0.55
C LYS A 32 6.08 11.26 0.05
N SER A 33 5.25 11.19 1.09
CA SER A 33 4.86 9.90 1.68
C SER A 33 4.00 9.07 0.74
N GLU A 34 3.05 9.70 0.05
CA GLU A 34 2.17 9.03 -0.91
C GLU A 34 2.98 8.45 -2.09
N GLN A 35 3.93 9.22 -2.62
CA GLN A 35 4.82 8.75 -3.69
C GLN A 35 5.68 7.54 -3.27
N LYS A 36 6.20 7.54 -2.04
CA LYS A 36 6.99 6.41 -1.52
C LYS A 36 6.15 5.14 -1.40
N VAL A 37 4.93 5.30 -0.90
CA VAL A 37 3.95 4.20 -0.77
C VAL A 37 3.59 3.64 -2.15
N GLU A 38 3.30 4.52 -3.11
CA GLU A 38 2.94 4.11 -4.47
C GLU A 38 4.10 3.35 -5.13
N ALA A 39 5.32 3.89 -5.07
CA ALA A 39 6.52 3.23 -5.60
C ALA A 39 6.79 1.86 -4.94
N PHE A 40 6.58 1.77 -3.62
CA PHE A 40 6.65 0.49 -2.91
C PHE A 40 5.64 -0.52 -3.47
N TRP A 41 4.37 -0.15 -3.57
CA TRP A 41 3.33 -1.06 -4.06
C TRP A 41 3.49 -1.43 -5.52
N GLU A 42 3.91 -0.51 -6.40
CA GLU A 42 4.24 -0.86 -7.79
C GLU A 42 5.32 -1.94 -7.86
N THR A 43 6.33 -1.86 -6.97
CA THR A 43 7.38 -2.89 -6.87
C THR A 43 6.85 -4.20 -6.29
N GLN A 44 5.88 -4.16 -5.38
CA GLN A 44 5.31 -5.35 -4.75
C GLN A 44 4.19 -6.02 -5.54
N LYS A 45 3.52 -5.32 -6.48
CA LYS A 45 2.42 -5.87 -7.28
C LYS A 45 2.73 -7.23 -7.92
N PRO A 46 3.90 -7.45 -8.57
CA PRO A 46 4.23 -8.77 -9.12
C PRO A 46 4.36 -9.86 -8.06
N ARG A 47 4.85 -9.51 -6.86
CA ARG A 47 4.99 -10.43 -5.72
C ARG A 47 3.61 -10.80 -5.16
N VAL A 48 2.71 -9.83 -5.01
CA VAL A 48 1.31 -10.05 -4.61
C VAL A 48 0.58 -10.90 -5.65
N GLU A 49 0.77 -10.62 -6.94
CA GLU A 49 0.19 -11.42 -8.02
C GLU A 49 0.67 -12.87 -7.98
N LYS A 50 1.98 -13.12 -7.86
CA LYS A 50 2.54 -14.47 -7.73
C LYS A 50 1.94 -15.18 -6.51
N PHE A 51 1.89 -14.52 -5.36
CA PHE A 51 1.31 -15.06 -4.14
C PHE A 51 -0.15 -15.48 -4.34
N ILE A 52 -0.98 -14.60 -4.92
CA ILE A 52 -2.40 -14.88 -5.14
C ILE A 52 -2.59 -16.04 -6.11
N ARG A 53 -1.90 -16.04 -7.25
CA ARG A 53 -2.03 -17.11 -8.26
C ARG A 53 -1.61 -18.48 -7.76
N TYR A 54 -0.63 -18.52 -6.85
CA TYR A 54 -0.15 -19.79 -6.31
C TYR A 54 -1.07 -20.34 -5.23
N ASN A 55 -1.54 -19.47 -4.33
CA ASN A 55 -2.25 -19.88 -3.11
C ASN A 55 -3.77 -19.95 -3.24
N TYR A 56 -4.37 -19.37 -4.29
CA TYR A 56 -5.82 -19.35 -4.46
C TYR A 56 -6.25 -20.04 -5.75
N THR A 57 -7.41 -20.68 -5.71
CA THR A 57 -7.99 -21.39 -6.85
C THR A 57 -8.74 -20.43 -7.79
N ASP A 58 -8.89 -20.86 -9.05
CA ASP A 58 -9.66 -20.16 -10.08
C ASP A 58 -9.23 -18.71 -10.37
N VAL A 59 -7.95 -18.37 -10.23
CA VAL A 59 -7.45 -17.00 -10.50
C VAL A 59 -7.15 -16.79 -11.98
N ASN A 60 -8.13 -16.34 -12.76
CA ASN A 60 -7.97 -16.04 -14.19
C ASN A 60 -7.41 -14.63 -14.43
N SER A 61 -7.93 -13.63 -13.73
CA SER A 61 -7.44 -12.24 -13.80
C SER A 61 -7.31 -11.63 -12.40
N ILE A 62 -6.40 -10.67 -12.26
CA ILE A 62 -6.22 -9.87 -11.04
C ILE A 62 -6.32 -8.40 -11.45
N THR A 63 -7.09 -7.61 -10.71
CA THR A 63 -7.18 -6.16 -10.90
C THR A 63 -6.88 -5.45 -9.59
N PHE A 64 -5.79 -4.68 -9.56
CA PHE A 64 -5.50 -3.76 -8.47
C PHE A 64 -6.33 -2.48 -8.63
N THR A 65 -6.89 -1.96 -7.54
CA THR A 65 -7.89 -0.87 -7.58
C THR A 65 -7.41 0.41 -6.93
N LYS A 66 -6.87 0.33 -5.71
CA LYS A 66 -6.41 1.50 -4.96
C LYS A 66 -5.39 1.10 -3.91
N ILE A 67 -4.64 2.10 -3.48
CA ILE A 67 -3.80 2.06 -2.29
C ILE A 67 -4.44 2.96 -1.24
N THR A 68 -4.52 2.49 0.00
CA THR A 68 -5.03 3.27 1.14
C THR A 68 -3.97 3.42 2.20
N ASN A 69 -3.87 4.60 2.81
CA ASN A 69 -2.91 4.90 3.87
C ASN A 69 -3.63 5.14 5.20
N SER A 70 -3.10 4.58 6.27
CA SER A 70 -3.54 4.76 7.64
C SER A 70 -2.34 4.98 8.57
N PRO A 71 -2.54 5.46 9.81
CA PRO A 71 -1.46 5.53 10.79
C PRO A 71 -0.78 4.18 11.07
N LEU A 72 -1.49 3.06 10.87
CA LEU A 72 -0.98 1.70 11.11
C LEU A 72 -0.24 1.10 9.91
N GLY A 73 -0.35 1.71 8.73
CA GLY A 73 0.26 1.15 7.52
C GLY A 73 -0.48 1.52 6.25
N THR A 74 -0.04 0.91 5.16
CA THR A 74 -0.63 1.06 3.82
C THR A 74 -1.21 -0.26 3.35
N ALA A 75 -2.25 -0.22 2.54
CA ALA A 75 -2.88 -1.42 1.99
C ALA A 75 -3.15 -1.30 0.49
N LEU A 76 -2.87 -2.37 -0.25
CA LEU A 76 -3.17 -2.52 -1.67
C LEU A 76 -4.45 -3.35 -1.83
N HIS A 77 -5.43 -2.79 -2.53
CA HIS A 77 -6.74 -3.40 -2.74
C HIS A 77 -6.86 -3.94 -4.16
N GLY A 78 -7.57 -5.05 -4.32
CA GLY A 78 -7.87 -5.61 -5.63
C GLY A 78 -9.03 -6.58 -5.62
N PHE A 79 -9.29 -7.19 -6.77
CA PHE A 79 -10.22 -8.29 -6.93
C PHE A 79 -9.76 -9.23 -8.05
N ILE A 80 -10.28 -10.45 -8.06
CA ILE A 80 -9.99 -11.42 -9.11
C ILE A 80 -11.18 -11.60 -10.07
N ASN A 81 -10.90 -12.10 -11.28
CA ASN A 81 -11.90 -12.52 -12.27
C ASN A 81 -12.93 -11.46 -12.67
N ASN A 82 -12.56 -10.19 -12.58
CA ASN A 82 -13.47 -9.05 -12.78
C ASN A 82 -14.69 -9.04 -11.85
N ASP A 83 -14.66 -9.81 -10.76
CA ASP A 83 -15.73 -9.87 -9.78
C ASP A 83 -15.32 -9.12 -8.50
N LYS A 84 -15.92 -7.95 -8.29
CA LYS A 84 -15.68 -7.12 -7.09
C LYS A 84 -16.08 -7.82 -5.79
N LYS A 85 -16.90 -8.88 -5.84
CA LYS A 85 -17.22 -9.70 -4.67
C LYS A 85 -16.02 -10.53 -4.25
N LEU A 86 -15.19 -10.98 -5.18
CA LEU A 86 -13.93 -11.68 -4.92
C LEU A 86 -12.79 -10.68 -4.69
N ASN A 87 -13.02 -9.75 -3.76
CA ASN A 87 -12.03 -8.75 -3.39
C ASN A 87 -10.97 -9.30 -2.44
N PHE A 88 -9.83 -8.63 -2.46
CA PHE A 88 -8.76 -8.82 -1.48
C PHE A 88 -8.15 -7.47 -1.13
N PHE A 89 -7.53 -7.40 0.04
CA PHE A 89 -6.56 -6.38 0.37
C PHE A 89 -5.37 -7.01 1.08
N VAL A 90 -4.20 -6.41 0.88
CA VAL A 90 -2.96 -6.77 1.57
C VAL A 90 -2.42 -5.53 2.26
N SER A 91 -2.08 -5.64 3.54
CA SER A 91 -1.51 -4.53 4.31
C SER A 91 -0.04 -4.74 4.63
N VAL A 92 0.69 -3.63 4.77
CA VAL A 92 2.01 -3.62 5.40
C VAL A 92 2.16 -2.37 6.27
N SER A 93 2.88 -2.52 7.38
CA SER A 93 3.29 -1.39 8.21
C SER A 93 4.70 -0.92 7.83
N LEU A 94 4.77 0.05 6.92
CA LEU A 94 6.05 0.68 6.54
C LEU A 94 6.73 1.38 7.73
N ALA A 95 5.97 1.82 8.73
CA ALA A 95 6.49 2.52 9.91
C ALA A 95 7.24 1.59 10.88
N SER A 96 6.83 0.31 10.98
CA SER A 96 7.53 -0.71 11.78
C SER A 96 8.63 -1.43 11.00
N GLY A 97 8.82 -1.10 9.71
CA GLY A 97 9.76 -1.80 8.83
C GLY A 97 9.24 -3.15 8.33
N GLU A 98 7.95 -3.43 8.53
CA GLU A 98 7.30 -4.64 8.05
C GLU A 98 6.99 -4.53 6.56
N ILE A 99 7.52 -5.49 5.78
CA ILE A 99 7.39 -5.54 4.32
C ILE A 99 6.83 -6.89 3.82
N LYS A 100 6.46 -7.76 4.76
CA LYS A 100 5.84 -9.04 4.46
C LYS A 100 4.33 -8.81 4.46
N PHE A 101 3.75 -8.86 3.27
CA PHE A 101 2.31 -8.71 3.11
C PHE A 101 1.59 -10.05 3.25
N GLU A 102 2.33 -11.16 3.16
CA GLU A 102 1.78 -12.52 3.14
C GLU A 102 1.07 -12.89 4.45
N ASP A 103 1.40 -12.22 5.55
CA ASP A 103 0.82 -12.45 6.88
C ASP A 103 -0.52 -11.70 7.08
N ASP A 104 -0.85 -10.74 6.20
CA ASP A 104 -2.02 -9.87 6.32
C ASP A 104 -2.74 -9.68 4.97
N ILE A 105 -3.16 -10.80 4.38
CA ILE A 105 -4.12 -10.84 3.28
C ILE A 105 -5.52 -11.09 3.82
N SER A 106 -6.49 -10.32 3.34
CA SER A 106 -7.88 -10.38 3.80
C SER A 106 -8.83 -10.00 2.66
N GLY A 107 -10.13 -10.09 2.91
CA GLY A 107 -11.19 -9.88 1.90
C GLY A 107 -11.93 -11.18 1.60
N ALA A 108 -12.76 -11.23 0.58
CA ALA A 108 -13.56 -12.42 0.27
C ALA A 108 -12.76 -13.58 -0.37
N LEU A 109 -11.45 -13.40 -0.57
CA LEU A 109 -10.60 -14.38 -1.26
C LEU A 109 -10.33 -15.65 -0.42
N TRP A 110 -10.43 -15.59 0.92
CA TRP A 110 -10.12 -16.71 1.82
C TRP A 110 -10.96 -17.96 1.55
N GLU A 111 -12.16 -17.81 0.98
CA GLU A 111 -13.03 -18.94 0.60
C GLU A 111 -12.44 -19.79 -0.55
N ARG A 112 -11.35 -19.33 -1.19
CA ARG A 112 -10.71 -19.95 -2.35
C ARG A 112 -9.28 -20.39 -2.09
N GLU A 113 -8.88 -20.51 -0.83
CA GLU A 113 -7.55 -21.01 -0.48
C GLU A 113 -7.34 -22.43 -1.03
N LYS A 114 -6.24 -22.62 -1.75
CA LYS A 114 -5.86 -23.89 -2.36
C LYS A 114 -5.24 -24.85 -1.34
N TYR A 115 -4.65 -24.29 -0.29
CA TYR A 115 -3.89 -25.00 0.74
C TYR A 115 -4.44 -24.62 2.12
N ASN A 116 -4.29 -25.51 3.10
CA ASN A 116 -4.67 -25.20 4.49
C ASN A 116 -3.80 -24.09 5.10
N GLU A 117 -2.60 -23.86 4.55
CA GLU A 117 -1.67 -22.81 4.94
C GLU A 117 -1.13 -22.13 3.70
N VAL A 118 -1.05 -20.80 3.72
CA VAL A 118 -0.51 -20.02 2.61
C VAL A 118 1.00 -20.26 2.47
N ILE A 119 1.45 -20.39 1.23
CA ILE A 119 2.86 -20.62 0.88
C ILE A 119 3.48 -19.27 0.52
N PRO A 120 4.51 -18.81 1.27
CA PRO A 120 5.13 -17.51 1.03
C PRO A 120 5.93 -17.50 -0.28
N VAL A 121 6.07 -16.32 -0.89
CA VAL A 121 6.70 -16.19 -2.20
C VAL A 121 8.14 -16.71 -2.24
N SER A 122 8.89 -16.54 -1.15
CA SER A 122 10.25 -17.10 -1.05
C SER A 122 10.29 -18.63 -1.23
N LYS A 123 9.29 -19.34 -0.69
CA LYS A 123 9.18 -20.80 -0.83
C LYS A 123 8.73 -21.20 -2.23
N ILE A 124 7.86 -20.41 -2.85
CA ILE A 124 7.47 -20.58 -4.26
C ILE A 124 8.71 -20.46 -5.15
N ASP A 125 9.51 -19.40 -4.97
CA ASP A 125 10.73 -19.16 -5.76
C ASP A 125 11.79 -20.26 -5.55
N GLU A 126 11.95 -20.76 -4.33
CA GLU A 126 12.85 -21.88 -4.03
C GLU A 126 12.45 -23.15 -4.80
N HIS A 127 11.16 -23.47 -4.82
CA HIS A 127 10.64 -24.66 -5.49
C HIS A 127 10.74 -24.54 -7.02
N GLU A 128 10.40 -23.39 -7.61
CA GLU A 128 10.55 -23.14 -9.05
C GLU A 128 12.02 -23.31 -9.51
N LYS A 129 12.96 -22.73 -8.76
CA LYS A 129 14.40 -22.86 -9.06
C LYS A 129 14.91 -24.31 -8.98
N GLN A 130 14.36 -25.12 -8.09
CA GLN A 130 14.74 -26.54 -7.98
C GLN A 130 14.22 -27.35 -9.17
N GLN A 131 12.99 -27.07 -9.63
CA GLN A 131 12.43 -27.71 -10.81
C GLN A 131 13.22 -27.38 -12.08
N GLU A 132 13.57 -26.10 -12.29
CA GLU A 132 14.38 -25.67 -13.44
C GLU A 132 15.78 -26.32 -13.48
N LYS A 133 16.37 -26.58 -12.31
CA LYS A 133 17.66 -27.29 -12.22
C LYS A 133 17.55 -28.79 -12.47
N ALA A 134 16.38 -29.38 -12.22
CA ALA A 134 16.14 -30.81 -12.44
C ALA A 134 15.73 -31.12 -13.89
N SER A 135 15.25 -30.12 -14.64
CA SER A 135 14.84 -30.24 -16.05
C SER A 135 15.92 -29.79 -17.06
N ASN A 136 17.07 -29.31 -16.59
CA ASN A 136 18.26 -28.99 -17.39
C ASN A 136 19.39 -29.98 -17.13
#